data_AF-A0A6M0C516-F1
#
_entry.id   AF-A0A6M0C516-F1
#
_cell.length_a   1.000
_cell.length_b   1.000
_cell.length_c   1.000
_cell.angle_alpha   90.00
_cell.angle_beta   90.00
_cell.angle_gamma   90.00
#
_symmetry.space_group_name_H-M   'P 1'
#
loop_
_entity.id
_entity.type
_entity.pdbx_description
1 polymer ?
#
loop_
_entity_poly.entity_id
_entity_poly.type
_entity_poly.pdbx_seq_one_letter_code
_entity_poly.pdbx_strand_id
1 'polypeptide(L)'
;PFLHAIAKLTSETAEATLESYFTLLGALDVTEKCDAYNLLATRKWMLLVPRSREAFESISINSLGFAGTFFVRNEKQFNLIKERGPITALTHVARSSIRESSVDDSLNF
;
A
#
# COMPACT_ATOMS: atom_id res chain seq x y z
N PRO A 1 8.83 4.47 4.63
CA PRO A 1 7.41 4.61 5.03
C PRO A 1 6.53 4.84 3.79
N PHE A 2 5.41 4.12 3.68
CA PHE A 2 4.49 4.18 2.53
C PHE A 2 3.08 4.57 2.97
N LEU A 3 2.29 5.13 2.04
CA LEU A 3 0.91 5.54 2.27
C LEU A 3 0.02 4.30 2.48
N HIS A 4 -0.76 4.28 3.56
CA HIS A 4 -1.68 3.19 3.89
C HIS A 4 -2.73 3.65 4.92
N ALA A 5 -3.85 2.94 4.99
CA ALA A 5 -4.88 3.14 6.00
C ALA A 5 -5.37 1.79 6.53
N ILE A 6 -5.70 1.74 7.82
CA ILE A 6 -6.20 0.54 8.50
C ILE A 6 -7.52 0.85 9.19
N ALA A 7 -8.49 -0.06 9.05
CA ALA A 7 -9.77 -0.01 9.73
C ALA A 7 -9.92 -1.26 10.60
N LYS A 8 -10.38 -1.08 11.84
CA LYS A 8 -10.82 -2.20 12.69
C LYS A 8 -12.24 -2.58 12.29
N LEU A 9 -12.50 -3.87 12.08
CA LEU A 9 -13.84 -4.37 11.84
C LEU A 9 -14.50 -4.73 13.17
N THR A 10 -15.72 -4.23 13.38
CA THR A 10 -16.54 -4.47 14.57
C THR A 10 -17.74 -5.36 14.29
N SER A 11 -18.07 -5.57 13.02
CA SER A 11 -19.16 -6.39 12.50
C SER A 11 -18.65 -7.17 11.28
N GLU A 12 -19.18 -8.37 11.08
CA GLU A 12 -18.92 -9.20 9.89
C GLU A 12 -20.02 -9.07 8.83
N THR A 13 -20.93 -8.10 8.99
CA THR A 13 -21.97 -7.82 8.00
C THR A 13 -21.36 -7.27 6.70
N ALA A 14 -22.00 -7.58 5.58
CA ALA A 14 -21.56 -7.12 4.27
C ALA A 14 -21.56 -5.59 4.18
N GLU A 15 -22.59 -4.95 4.74
CA GLU A 15 -22.78 -3.50 4.74
C GLU A 15 -21.68 -2.78 5.52
N ALA A 16 -21.36 -3.25 6.74
CA ALA A 16 -20.32 -2.64 7.57
C ALA A 16 -18.92 -2.85 6.97
N THR A 17 -18.70 -3.99 6.32
CA THR A 17 -17.45 -4.27 5.59
C THR A 17 -17.31 -3.33 4.40
N LEU A 18 -18.38 -3.14 3.63
CA LEU A 18 -18.38 -2.25 2.46
C LEU A 18 -18.19 -0.77 2.86
N GLU A 19 -18.85 -0.32 3.93
CA GLU A 19 -18.68 1.03 4.47
C GLU A 19 -17.23 1.27 4.91
N SER A 20 -16.64 0.31 5.61
CA SER A 20 -15.24 0.38 6.03
C SER A 20 -14.30 0.43 4.82
N TYR A 21 -14.62 -0.28 3.74
CA TYR A 21 -13.83 -0.27 2.51
C TYR A 21 -13.87 1.11 1.82
N PHE A 22 -15.05 1.71 1.64
CA PHE A 22 -15.16 3.07 1.08
C PHE A 22 -14.52 4.13 1.97
N THR A 23 -14.60 3.96 3.29
CA THR A 23 -13.89 4.84 4.25
C THR A 23 -12.38 4.81 4.01
N LEU A 24 -11.80 3.63 3.79
CA LEU A 24 -10.37 3.49 3.50
C LEU A 24 -9.98 4.11 2.15
N LEU A 25 -10.80 3.94 1.12
CA LEU A 25 -10.57 4.57 -0.19
C LEU A 25 -10.56 6.11 -0.07
N GLY A 26 -11.57 6.68 0.59
CA GLY A 26 -11.69 8.12 0.80
C GLY A 26 -10.55 8.70 1.63
N ALA A 27 -10.09 7.99 2.67
CA ALA A 27 -8.97 8.41 3.50
C ALA A 27 -7.63 8.50 2.75
N LEU A 28 -7.51 7.80 1.62
CA LEU A 28 -6.26 7.69 0.85
C LEU A 28 -6.34 8.35 -0.53
N ASP A 29 -7.46 8.97 -0.87
CA ASP A 29 -7.73 9.53 -2.19
C ASP A 29 -7.43 8.51 -3.30
N VAL A 30 -8.09 7.34 -3.19
CA VAL A 30 -8.00 6.22 -4.12
C VAL A 30 -9.35 6.00 -4.78
N THR A 31 -9.36 5.97 -6.10
CA THR A 31 -10.54 5.64 -6.90
C THR A 31 -10.50 4.17 -7.30
N GLU A 32 -11.50 3.39 -6.86
CA GLU A 32 -11.58 1.93 -7.07
C GLU A 32 -11.42 1.47 -8.53
N LYS A 33 -11.78 2.33 -9.50
CA LYS A 33 -11.77 2.00 -10.95
C LYS A 33 -10.46 2.33 -11.65
N CYS A 34 -9.69 3.27 -11.11
CA CYS A 34 -8.56 3.87 -11.82
C CYS A 34 -7.23 3.60 -11.12
N ASP A 35 -7.24 3.43 -9.81
CA ASP A 35 -6.03 3.29 -9.02
C ASP A 35 -5.69 1.83 -8.73
N ALA A 36 -4.40 1.52 -8.76
CA ALA A 36 -3.89 0.25 -8.27
C ALA A 36 -3.74 0.30 -6.74
N TYR A 37 -4.31 -0.67 -6.03
CA TYR A 37 -4.14 -0.80 -4.58
C TYR A 37 -4.17 -2.27 -4.17
N ASN A 38 -3.56 -2.55 -3.01
CA ASN A 38 -3.70 -3.82 -2.32
C ASN A 38 -4.70 -3.64 -1.17
N LEU A 39 -5.73 -4.48 -1.13
CA LEU A 39 -6.63 -4.63 0.00
C LEU A 39 -6.28 -5.94 0.72
N LEU A 40 -6.03 -5.84 2.03
CA LEU A 40 -5.90 -6.99 2.92
C LEU A 40 -7.05 -6.94 3.91
N ALA A 41 -7.81 -8.02 4.01
CA ALA A 41 -8.95 -8.11 4.92
C ALA A 41 -8.84 -9.38 5.77
N THR A 42 -9.12 -9.24 7.06
CA THR A 42 -9.33 -10.33 8.00
C THR A 42 -10.67 -10.12 8.70
N ARG A 43 -11.12 -11.04 9.55
CA ARG A 43 -12.32 -10.81 10.38
C ARG A 43 -12.21 -9.63 11.36
N LYS A 44 -11.00 -9.15 11.65
CA LYS A 44 -10.75 -8.14 12.69
C LYS A 44 -10.36 -6.77 12.13
N TRP A 45 -9.88 -6.70 10.91
CA TRP A 45 -9.35 -5.48 10.32
C TRP A 45 -9.26 -5.54 8.80
N MET A 46 -9.22 -4.37 8.17
CA MET A 46 -8.86 -4.17 6.77
C MET A 46 -7.72 -3.16 6.66
N LEU A 47 -6.81 -3.39 5.70
CA LEU A 47 -5.68 -2.53 5.36
C LEU A 47 -5.73 -2.26 3.87
N LEU A 48 -5.67 -0.97 3.48
CA LEU A 48 -5.56 -0.54 2.10
C LEU A 48 -4.22 0.14 1.86
N VAL A 49 -3.52 -0.29 0.81
CA VAL A 49 -2.23 0.25 0.41
C VAL A 49 -2.25 0.63 -1.06
N PRO A 50 -2.23 1.93 -1.41
CA PRO A 50 -2.15 2.37 -2.79
C PRO A 50 -0.79 2.00 -3.40
N ARG A 51 -0.80 1.45 -4.61
CA ARG A 51 0.38 0.95 -5.33
C ARG A 51 0.83 1.92 -6.40
N SER A 52 2.14 2.00 -6.61
CA SER A 52 2.76 2.82 -7.67
C SER A 52 3.41 1.99 -8.78
N ARG A 53 3.75 0.73 -8.49
CA ARG A 53 4.36 -0.24 -9.42
C ARG A 53 4.08 -1.65 -8.93
N GLU A 54 4.25 -2.66 -9.79
CA GLU A 54 3.98 -4.06 -9.49
C GLU A 54 5.14 -4.77 -8.77
N ALA A 55 6.38 -4.49 -9.16
CA ALA A 55 7.58 -5.16 -8.65
C ALA A 55 8.60 -4.20 -8.03
N PHE A 56 9.39 -4.76 -7.11
CA PHE A 56 10.67 -4.22 -6.70
C PHE A 56 11.76 -4.98 -7.44
N GLU A 57 12.40 -4.31 -8.40
CA GLU A 57 13.36 -4.93 -9.32
C GLU A 57 12.79 -6.21 -9.96
N SER A 58 13.37 -7.38 -9.70
CA SER A 58 12.90 -8.67 -10.25
C SER A 58 11.85 -9.39 -9.38
N ILE A 59 11.41 -8.78 -8.28
CA ILE A 59 10.55 -9.39 -7.28
C ILE A 59 9.16 -8.78 -7.36
N SER A 60 8.20 -9.56 -7.84
CA SER A 60 6.78 -9.22 -7.77
C SER A 60 6.36 -9.07 -6.31
N ILE A 61 5.69 -7.97 -5.98
CA ILE A 61 5.14 -7.74 -4.65
C ILE A 61 3.62 -7.68 -4.77
N ASN A 62 2.91 -8.62 -4.16
CA ASN A 62 1.45 -8.63 -4.06
C ASN A 62 0.98 -8.11 -2.69
N SER A 63 -0.29 -8.32 -2.34
CA SER A 63 -0.86 -7.90 -1.05
C SER A 63 -0.13 -8.49 0.15
N LEU A 64 0.28 -9.76 0.12
CA LEU A 64 0.94 -10.42 1.24
C LEU A 64 2.32 -9.84 1.57
N GLY A 65 2.97 -9.18 0.60
CA GLY A 65 4.19 -8.41 0.85
C GLY A 65 4.02 -7.38 1.96
N PHE A 66 2.87 -6.69 1.99
CA PHE A 66 2.55 -5.72 3.04
C PHE A 66 2.10 -6.36 4.36
N ALA A 67 1.81 -7.66 4.37
CA ALA A 67 1.61 -8.45 5.58
C ALA A 67 2.94 -9.06 6.12
N GLY A 68 4.07 -8.76 5.47
CA GLY A 68 5.40 -9.21 5.91
C GLY A 68 5.93 -10.46 5.21
N THR A 69 5.24 -10.97 4.18
CA THR A 69 5.67 -12.19 3.47
C THR A 69 6.12 -11.88 2.05
N PHE A 70 7.39 -12.19 1.75
CA PHE A 70 7.95 -12.06 0.40
C PHE A 70 8.09 -13.44 -0.25
N PHE A 71 7.61 -13.56 -1.48
CA PHE A 71 7.82 -14.76 -2.29
C PHE A 71 9.00 -14.53 -3.25
N VAL A 72 10.17 -15.05 -2.87
CA VAL A 72 11.40 -14.98 -3.68
C VAL A 72 11.64 -16.33 -4.37
N ARG A 73 12.01 -16.29 -5.65
CA ARG A 73 12.12 -17.49 -6.49
C ARG A 73 13.53 -18.09 -6.53
N ASN A 74 14.54 -17.34 -6.09
CA ASN A 74 15.93 -17.76 -6.10
C ASN A 74 16.77 -16.98 -5.08
N GLU A 75 18.01 -17.44 -4.88
CA GLU A 75 18.95 -16.85 -3.93
C GLU A 75 19.30 -15.40 -4.25
N LYS A 76 19.38 -15.03 -5.54
CA LYS A 76 19.64 -13.63 -5.94
C LYS A 76 18.54 -12.70 -5.45
N GLN A 77 17.28 -13.09 -5.59
CA GLN A 77 16.14 -12.33 -5.08
C GLN A 77 16.10 -12.29 -3.54
N PHE A 78 16.45 -13.40 -2.88
CA PHE A 78 16.56 -13.42 -1.43
C PHE A 78 17.64 -12.45 -0.93
N ASN A 79 18.84 -12.48 -1.52
CA ASN A 79 19.94 -11.59 -1.19
C ASN A 79 19.56 -10.13 -1.45
N LEU A 80 18.85 -9.85 -2.54
CA LEU A 80 18.36 -8.50 -2.83
C LEU A 80 17.46 -7.95 -1.71
N ILE A 81 16.49 -8.73 -1.22
CA ILE A 81 15.64 -8.30 -0.09
C ILE A 81 16.46 -8.16 1.20
N LYS A 82 17.42 -9.06 1.43
CA LYS A 82 18.29 -9.02 2.61
C LYS A 82 19.19 -7.77 2.63
N GLU A 83 19.74 -7.39 1.49
CA GLU A 83 20.64 -6.24 1.34
C GLU A 83 19.88 -4.91 1.35
N ARG A 84 18.77 -4.81 0.62
CA ARG A 84 17.99 -3.57 0.50
C ARG A 84 17.04 -3.34 1.69
N GLY A 85 16.62 -4.43 2.32
CA GLY A 85 15.65 -4.43 3.41
C GLY A 85 14.20 -4.50 2.91
N PRO A 86 13.30 -5.22 3.61
CA PRO A 86 11.91 -5.39 3.21
C PRO A 86 11.14 -4.08 3.15
N ILE A 87 11.38 -3.16 4.08
CA ILE A 87 10.72 -1.83 4.11
C ILE A 87 11.06 -1.00 2.88
N THR A 88 12.30 -1.09 2.39
CA THR A 88 12.74 -0.42 1.16
C THR A 88 11.96 -0.96 -0.03
N ALA A 89 11.83 -2.29 -0.14
CA ALA A 89 11.06 -2.93 -1.20
C ALA A 89 9.59 -2.51 -1.17
N LEU A 90 8.94 -2.51 0.00
CA LEU A 90 7.54 -2.06 0.14
C LEU A 90 7.36 -0.57 -0.20
N THR A 91 8.29 0.28 0.25
CA THR A 91 8.23 1.72 -0.04
C THR A 91 8.39 2.01 -1.53
N HIS A 92 9.20 1.22 -2.25
CA HIS A 92 9.35 1.36 -3.70
C HIS A 92 8.06 1.06 -4.45
N VAL A 93 7.27 0.09 -3.97
CA VAL A 93 6.09 -0.38 -4.71
C VAL A 93 4.77 0.30 -4.34
N ALA A 94 4.76 1.07 -3.25
CA ALA A 94 3.60 1.82 -2.77
C ALA A 94 3.67 3.32 -3.13
N ARG A 95 2.56 4.04 -2.98
CA ARG A 95 2.55 5.52 -3.02
C ARG A 95 3.28 6.07 -1.78
N SER A 96 3.96 7.20 -1.94
CA SER A 96 4.67 7.87 -0.85
C SER A 96 3.68 8.48 0.15
N SER A 97 4.03 8.45 1.45
CA SER A 97 3.25 9.08 2.53
C SER A 97 3.58 10.57 2.72
N ILE A 98 4.60 11.08 2.02
CA ILE A 98 4.97 12.50 2.11
C ILE A 98 3.88 13.30 1.42
N ARG A 99 3.14 14.09 2.20
CA ARG A 99 2.34 15.21 1.66
C ARG A 99 3.33 16.16 1.00
N GLU A 100 3.26 16.31 -0.31
CA GLU A 100 3.84 17.48 -0.96
C GLU A 100 3.14 18.70 -0.34
N SER A 101 3.86 19.42 0.51
CA SER A 101 3.51 20.80 0.81
C SER A 101 3.57 21.54 -0.51
N SER A 102 2.41 21.98 -1.00
CA SER A 102 2.31 22.90 -2.13
C SER A 102 3.26 24.07 -1.87
N VAL A 103 4.41 24.07 -2.53
CA VAL A 103 5.20 25.29 -2.66
C VAL A 103 4.43 26.13 -3.68
N ASP A 104 3.76 27.15 -3.17
CA ASP A 104 3.20 28.23 -3.98
C ASP A 104 4.39 29.02 -4.56
N ASP A 105 4.84 28.61 -5.74
CA ASP A 105 5.86 29.30 -6.54
C ASP A 105 5.23 30.37 -7.45
N SER A 106 4.15 31.01 -6.99
CA SER A 106 3.46 32.07 -7.73
C SER A 106 3.72 33.49 -7.21
N LEU A 107 4.92 33.80 -6.70
CA LEU A 107 5.38 35.19 -6.60
C LEU A 107 6.88 35.33 -6.89
N ASN A 108 7.22 35.25 -8.18
CA ASN A 108 8.34 35.98 -8.76
C ASN A 108 7.79 36.82 -9.93
N PHE A 109 7.30 38.01 -9.60
CA PHE A 109 7.20 39.18 -10.47
C PHE A 109 7.68 40.40 -9.69
#